data_AF-A0A4Y8A5V2-F1
#
_entry.id   AF-A0A4Y8A5V2-F1
#
_cell.length_a   1.000
_cell.length_b   1.000
_cell.length_c   1.000
_cell.angle_alpha   90.00
_cell.angle_beta   90.00
_cell.angle_gamma   90.00
#
_symmetry.space_group_name_H-M   'P 1'
#
loop_
_entity.id
_entity.type
_entity.pdbx_description
1 polymer ?
#
loop_
_entity_poly.entity_id
_entity_poly.type
_entity_poly.pdbx_seq_one_letter_code
_entity_poly.pdbx_strand_id
1 'polypeptide(L)'
;MAGKKLKLNGKLKSSSIMEVVIAMVLIIIVFGIAMSIFANVFRTSLSAKQLKAQATFQDIFLTSGPGEVFENRTFQSGDFTISQTVSPYGNTTDLISVQLEAFDQNNESMAVSRRIIFAEHE
;
A
#
# COMPACT_ATOMS: atom_id res chain seq x y z
N MET A 1 75.49 -16.73 19.52
CA MET A 1 74.92 -16.80 18.16
C MET A 1 73.97 -15.63 17.99
N ALA A 2 74.08 -14.91 16.87
CA ALA A 2 73.65 -13.53 16.71
C ALA A 2 72.11 -13.34 16.64
N GLY A 3 71.59 -12.46 17.50
CA GLY A 3 70.23 -11.94 17.42
C GLY A 3 70.10 -10.97 16.25
N LYS A 4 69.57 -11.45 15.13
CA LYS A 4 69.34 -10.67 13.91
C LYS A 4 68.14 -9.74 14.13
N LYS A 5 68.38 -8.44 14.33
CA LYS A 5 67.33 -7.41 14.38
C LYS A 5 66.61 -7.36 13.03
N LEU A 6 65.35 -7.78 12.99
CA LEU A 6 64.48 -7.62 11.84
C LEU A 6 64.22 -6.12 11.62
N LYS A 7 64.85 -5.54 10.59
CA LYS A 7 64.58 -4.16 10.15
C LYS A 7 63.18 -4.12 9.53
N LEU A 8 62.17 -3.81 10.35
CA LEU A 8 60.82 -3.46 9.92
C LEU A 8 60.82 -2.04 9.32
N ASN A 9 61.49 -1.87 8.17
CA ASN A 9 61.44 -0.63 7.37
C ASN A 9 60.36 -0.72 6.27
N GLY A 10 59.28 -1.44 6.53
CA GLY A 10 58.09 -1.45 5.68
C GLY A 10 57.21 -0.26 6.05
N LYS A 11 57.20 0.80 5.24
CA LYS A 11 56.16 1.84 5.34
C LYS A 11 54.80 1.15 5.15
N LEU A 12 53.99 1.04 6.21
CA LEU A 12 52.59 0.66 6.07
C LEU A 12 51.93 1.70 5.15
N LYS A 13 51.55 1.28 3.94
CA LYS A 13 50.89 2.13 2.96
C LYS A 13 49.61 2.68 3.62
N SER A 14 49.54 4.00 3.73
CA SER A 14 48.36 4.77 4.12
C SER A 14 47.26 4.63 3.06
N SER A 15 46.75 3.41 2.88
CA SER A 15 45.71 3.05 1.91
C SER A 15 44.36 2.80 2.55
N SER A 16 44.30 2.73 3.89
CA SER A 16 43.08 2.34 4.62
C SER A 16 41.98 3.39 4.58
N ILE A 17 42.29 4.69 4.64
CA ILE A 17 41.26 5.74 4.66
C ILE A 17 40.53 5.81 3.31
N MET A 18 41.27 5.80 2.21
CA MET A 18 40.67 5.81 0.87
C MET A 18 39.84 4.55 0.61
N GLU A 19 40.31 3.40 1.06
CA GLU A 19 39.58 2.13 0.94
C GLU A 19 38.27 2.14 1.74
N VAL A 20 38.29 2.66 2.97
CA VAL A 20 37.08 2.81 3.79
C VAL A 20 36.08 3.76 3.15
N VAL A 21 36.55 4.89 2.59
CA VAL A 21 35.68 5.85 1.90
C VAL A 21 35.04 5.22 0.66
N ILE A 22 35.84 4.52 -0.16
CA ILE A 22 35.33 3.80 -1.33
C ILE A 22 34.29 2.75 -0.90
N ALA A 23 34.56 2.00 0.16
CA ALA A 23 33.62 1.03 0.70
C ALA A 23 32.30 1.67 1.17
N MET A 24 32.34 2.81 1.86
CA MET A 24 31.12 3.53 2.28
C MET A 24 30.28 3.98 1.07
N VAL A 25 30.94 4.50 0.03
CA VAL A 25 30.24 4.91 -1.20
C VAL A 25 29.56 3.72 -1.87
N LEU A 26 30.26 2.59 -1.99
CA LEU A 26 29.68 1.38 -2.58
C LEU A 26 28.47 0.88 -1.78
N ILE A 27 28.56 0.87 -0.45
CA ILE A 27 27.45 0.47 0.43
C ILE A 27 26.24 1.37 0.23
N ILE A 28 26.43 2.70 0.18
CA ILE A 28 25.33 3.65 -0.03
C ILE A 28 24.64 3.42 -1.38
N ILE A 29 25.41 3.17 -2.44
CA ILE A 29 24.85 2.89 -3.78
C ILE A 29 24.00 1.62 -3.75
N VAL A 30 24.51 0.54 -3.16
CA VAL A 30 23.79 -0.75 -3.08
C VAL A 30 22.51 -0.59 -2.27
N PHE A 31 22.56 0.06 -1.10
CA PHE A 31 21.36 0.32 -0.30
C PHE A 31 20.37 1.23 -1.02
N GLY A 32 20.83 2.24 -1.75
CA GLY A 32 19.98 3.11 -2.55
C GLY A 32 19.20 2.35 -3.63
N ILE A 33 19.88 1.47 -4.37
CA ILE A 33 19.24 0.62 -5.37
C ILE A 33 18.25 -0.35 -4.72
N ALA A 34 18.65 -1.01 -3.64
CA ALA A 34 17.80 -1.94 -2.91
C ALA A 34 16.52 -1.26 -2.38
N MET A 35 16.65 -0.06 -1.80
CA MET A 35 15.51 0.69 -1.26
C MET A 35 14.57 1.18 -2.37
N SER A 36 15.11 1.55 -3.54
CA SER A 36 14.30 1.89 -4.73
C SER A 36 13.48 0.69 -5.22
N ILE A 37 14.10 -0.49 -5.32
CA ILE A 37 13.39 -1.73 -5.68
C ILE A 37 12.32 -2.05 -4.64
N PHE A 38 12.66 -1.98 -3.35
CA PHE A 38 11.73 -2.23 -2.25
C PHE A 38 10.51 -1.31 -2.32
N ALA A 39 10.71 -0.01 -2.51
CA ALA A 39 9.63 0.97 -2.62
C ALA A 39 8.71 0.68 -3.82
N ASN A 40 9.28 0.31 -4.97
CA ASN A 40 8.50 -0.03 -6.16
C ASN A 40 7.65 -1.29 -5.94
N VAL A 41 8.23 -2.36 -5.37
CA VAL A 41 7.49 -3.60 -5.07
C VAL A 41 6.39 -3.34 -4.04
N PHE A 42 6.70 -2.59 -2.98
CA PHE A 42 5.72 -2.25 -1.95
C PHE A 42 4.54 -1.44 -2.53
N ARG A 43 4.83 -0.47 -3.40
CA ARG A 43 3.78 0.29 -4.11
C ARG A 43 2.91 -0.59 -5.00
N THR A 44 3.48 -1.54 -5.72
CA THR A 44 2.70 -2.49 -6.53
C THR A 44 1.80 -3.39 -5.67
N SER A 45 2.26 -3.79 -4.47
CA SER A 45 1.45 -4.59 -3.55
C SER A 45 0.22 -3.83 -3.01
N LEU A 46 0.34 -2.52 -2.77
CA LEU A 46 -0.80 -1.68 -2.41
C LEU A 46 -1.82 -1.66 -3.55
N SER A 47 -1.38 -1.49 -4.80
CA SER A 47 -2.28 -1.54 -5.96
C SER A 47 -3.05 -2.87 -6.06
N ALA A 48 -2.42 -4.00 -5.72
CA ALA A 48 -3.10 -5.30 -5.68
C ALA A 48 -4.19 -5.36 -4.59
N LYS A 49 -3.94 -4.80 -3.40
CA LYS A 49 -4.96 -4.68 -2.33
C LYS A 49 -6.13 -3.78 -2.76
N GLN A 50 -5.84 -2.66 -3.42
CA GLN A 50 -6.86 -1.76 -3.95
C GLN A 50 -7.72 -2.45 -5.01
N LEU A 51 -7.10 -3.24 -5.90
CA LEU A 51 -7.82 -4.01 -6.91
C LEU A 51 -8.71 -5.08 -6.27
N LYS A 52 -8.22 -5.79 -5.25
CA LYS A 52 -9.02 -6.76 -4.48
C LYS A 52 -10.22 -6.08 -3.81
N ALA A 53 -10.03 -4.92 -3.19
CA ALA A 53 -11.12 -4.15 -2.58
C ALA A 53 -12.18 -3.71 -3.61
N GLN A 54 -11.74 -3.28 -4.80
CA GLN A 54 -12.67 -2.96 -5.90
C GLN A 54 -13.44 -4.19 -6.40
N ALA A 55 -12.80 -5.35 -6.50
CA ALA A 55 -13.47 -6.59 -6.85
C ALA A 55 -14.54 -6.95 -5.80
N THR A 56 -14.23 -6.82 -4.50
CA THR A 56 -15.21 -7.02 -3.42
C THR A 56 -16.41 -6.08 -3.56
N PHE A 57 -16.22 -4.82 -3.95
CA PHE A 57 -17.34 -3.91 -4.21
C PHE A 57 -18.20 -4.37 -5.38
N GLN A 58 -17.58 -4.82 -6.46
CA GLN A 58 -18.32 -5.33 -7.61
C GLN A 58 -19.15 -6.55 -7.23
N ASP A 59 -18.61 -7.45 -6.42
CA ASP A 59 -19.34 -8.61 -5.91
C ASP A 59 -20.52 -8.20 -5.02
N ILE A 60 -20.33 -7.20 -4.14
CA ILE A 60 -21.41 -6.65 -3.32
C ILE A 60 -22.51 -6.07 -4.23
N PHE A 61 -22.16 -5.29 -5.24
CA PHE A 61 -23.17 -4.74 -6.17
C PHE A 61 -23.83 -5.78 -7.06
N LEU A 62 -23.18 -6.92 -7.34
CA LEU A 62 -23.79 -8.01 -8.13
C LEU A 62 -24.71 -8.90 -7.27
N THR A 63 -24.41 -9.04 -5.99
CA THR A 63 -25.19 -9.84 -5.05
C THR A 63 -26.36 -9.06 -4.44
N SER A 64 -26.21 -7.75 -4.29
CA SER A 64 -27.30 -6.81 -4.00
C SER A 64 -28.18 -6.63 -5.24
N GLY A 65 -29.20 -7.47 -5.35
CA GLY A 65 -30.20 -7.39 -6.42
C GLY A 65 -31.03 -6.10 -6.39
N PRO A 66 -31.76 -5.79 -7.47
CA PRO A 66 -32.76 -4.72 -7.47
C PRO A 66 -33.80 -5.01 -6.37
N GLY A 67 -33.97 -4.06 -5.44
CA GLY A 67 -34.90 -4.18 -4.31
C GLY A 67 -34.26 -4.40 -2.93
N GLU A 68 -32.94 -4.52 -2.81
CA GLU A 68 -32.30 -4.48 -1.48
C GLU A 68 -32.39 -3.07 -0.87
N VAL A 69 -32.82 -2.98 0.39
CA VAL A 69 -32.85 -1.72 1.13
C VAL A 69 -31.41 -1.34 1.48
N PHE A 70 -30.88 -0.35 0.77
CA PHE A 70 -29.56 0.18 1.04
C PHE A 70 -29.62 1.08 2.28
N GLU A 71 -29.07 0.59 3.39
CA GLU A 71 -28.91 1.36 4.63
C GLU A 71 -27.45 1.76 4.87
N ASN A 72 -27.25 2.74 5.76
CA ASN A 72 -25.93 3.08 6.25
C ASN A 72 -25.44 1.96 7.17
N ARG A 73 -24.38 1.26 6.77
CA ARG A 73 -23.84 0.15 7.55
C ARG A 73 -22.34 0.02 7.38
N THR A 74 -21.68 -0.43 8.44
CA THR A 74 -20.27 -0.83 8.39
C THR A 74 -20.20 -2.32 8.68
N PHE A 75 -19.52 -3.08 7.82
CA PHE A 75 -19.38 -4.53 7.96
C PHE A 75 -17.99 -4.99 7.54
N GLN A 76 -17.56 -6.14 8.05
CA GLN A 76 -16.30 -6.77 7.65
C GLN A 76 -16.52 -7.68 6.45
N SER A 77 -15.68 -7.56 5.43
CA SER A 77 -15.65 -8.46 4.28
C SER A 77 -14.22 -8.87 3.98
N GLY A 78 -13.86 -10.09 4.38
CA GLY A 78 -12.50 -10.61 4.29
C GLY A 78 -11.53 -9.79 5.14
N ASP A 79 -10.54 -9.17 4.48
CA ASP A 79 -9.49 -8.38 5.12
C ASP A 79 -9.86 -6.88 5.27
N PHE A 80 -11.05 -6.48 4.81
CA PHE A 80 -11.46 -5.07 4.71
C PHE A 80 -12.68 -4.76 5.57
N THR A 81 -12.63 -3.62 6.24
CA THR A 81 -13.81 -3.01 6.86
C THR A 81 -14.50 -2.13 5.82
N ILE A 82 -15.71 -2.48 5.42
CA ILE A 82 -16.46 -1.76 4.40
C ILE A 82 -17.48 -0.85 5.09
N SER A 83 -17.43 0.45 4.78
CA SER A 83 -18.42 1.43 5.16
C SER A 83 -19.32 1.75 3.98
N GLN A 84 -20.61 1.47 4.13
CA GLN A 84 -21.66 1.80 3.18
C GLN A 84 -22.39 3.05 3.66
N THR A 85 -22.38 4.08 2.82
CA THR A 85 -23.12 5.32 3.03
C THR A 85 -24.11 5.52 1.90
N VAL A 86 -25.36 5.80 2.25
CA VAL A 86 -26.46 6.03 1.34
C VAL A 86 -26.94 7.46 1.56
N SER A 87 -26.97 8.23 0.48
CA SER A 87 -27.46 9.61 0.50
C SER A 87 -28.39 9.87 -0.68
N PRO A 88 -29.38 10.78 -0.54
CA PRO A 88 -30.19 11.21 -1.66
C PRO A 88 -29.32 11.80 -2.76
N TYR A 89 -29.57 11.44 -4.01
CA TYR A 89 -28.85 11.99 -5.14
C TYR A 89 -29.60 13.22 -5.70
N GLY A 90 -29.16 14.41 -5.28
CA GLY A 90 -29.77 15.68 -5.69
C GLY A 90 -31.08 15.98 -4.93
N ASN A 91 -32.05 16.58 -5.62
CA ASN A 91 -33.35 16.96 -5.06
C ASN A 91 -34.48 15.97 -5.38
N THR A 92 -34.15 14.80 -5.92
CA THR A 92 -35.12 13.76 -6.32
C THR A 92 -35.04 12.59 -5.34
N THR A 93 -36.18 12.19 -4.80
CA THR A 93 -36.30 11.05 -3.87
C THR A 93 -36.12 9.70 -4.55
N ASP A 94 -36.30 9.67 -5.88
CA ASP A 94 -36.26 8.44 -6.68
C ASP A 94 -34.82 7.96 -6.96
N LEU A 95 -33.81 8.75 -6.59
CA LEU A 95 -32.41 8.45 -6.82
C LEU A 95 -31.62 8.47 -5.51
N ILE A 96 -30.93 7.37 -5.23
CA ILE A 96 -30.03 7.26 -4.08
C ILE A 96 -28.59 7.01 -4.56
N SER A 97 -27.65 7.66 -3.90
CA SER A 97 -26.21 7.46 -4.08
C SER A 97 -25.71 6.52 -2.99
N VAL A 98 -25.28 5.33 -3.39
CA VAL A 98 -24.62 4.35 -2.53
C VAL A 98 -23.12 4.48 -2.71
N GLN A 99 -22.43 4.88 -1.64
CA GLN A 99 -20.99 4.97 -1.56
C GLN A 99 -20.45 3.84 -0.67
N LEU A 100 -19.55 3.03 -1.20
CA LEU A 100 -18.79 2.03 -0.47
C LEU A 100 -17.35 2.51 -0.30
N GLU A 101 -16.83 2.44 0.91
CA GLU A 101 -15.44 2.73 1.22
C GLU A 101 -14.83 1.54 1.98
N ALA A 102 -13.67 1.07 1.55
CA ALA A 102 -12.99 -0.09 2.12
C ALA A 102 -11.75 0.39 2.87
N PHE A 103 -11.69 0.06 4.15
CA PHE A 103 -10.58 0.36 5.03
C PHE A 103 -9.77 -0.91 5.31
N ASP A 104 -8.45 -0.78 5.38
CA ASP A 104 -7.58 -1.86 5.85
C ASP A 104 -7.51 -1.89 7.40
N GLN A 105 -6.70 -2.81 7.95
CA GLN A 105 -6.51 -2.96 9.40
C GLN A 105 -5.87 -1.74 10.08
N ASN A 106 -5.19 -0.88 9.32
CA ASN A 106 -4.61 0.39 9.79
C ASN A 106 -5.58 1.57 9.61
N ASN A 107 -6.82 1.30 9.20
CA ASN A 107 -7.87 2.28 8.93
C ASN A 107 -7.52 3.22 7.75
N GLU A 108 -6.67 2.77 6.82
CA GLU A 108 -6.36 3.51 5.60
C GLU A 108 -7.37 3.15 4.50
N SER A 109 -7.87 4.17 3.79
CA SER A 109 -8.83 3.98 2.69
C SER A 109 -8.15 3.33 1.50
N MET A 110 -8.53 2.08 1.21
CA MET A 110 -7.98 1.28 0.12
C MET A 110 -8.75 1.49 -1.18
N ALA A 111 -10.06 1.69 -1.11
CA ALA A 111 -10.87 1.93 -2.29
C ALA A 111 -12.16 2.65 -1.92
N VAL A 112 -12.63 3.50 -2.83
CA VAL A 112 -13.94 4.16 -2.75
C VAL A 112 -14.68 3.88 -4.05
N SER A 113 -15.94 3.48 -3.97
CA SER A 113 -16.82 3.31 -5.11
C SER A 113 -18.15 4.00 -4.83
N ARG A 114 -18.68 4.70 -5.83
CA ARG A 114 -19.98 5.35 -5.76
C ARG A 114 -20.84 4.87 -6.92
N ARG A 115 -22.07 4.46 -6.63
CA ARG A 115 -23.09 4.17 -7.62
C ARG A 115 -24.37 4.92 -7.29
N ILE A 116 -25.07 5.32 -8.34
CA ILE A 116 -26.40 5.93 -8.24
C ILE A 116 -27.38 4.86 -8.73
N ILE A 117 -28.39 4.60 -7.94
CA ILE A 117 -29.43 3.61 -8.25
C ILE A 117 -30.80 4.25 -8.04
N PHE A 118 -31.80 3.73 -8.75
CA PHE A 118 -33.18 4.12 -8.54
C PHE A 118 -33.70 3.48 -7.24
N ALA A 119 -34.33 4.29 -6.39
CA ALA A 119 -35.10 3.79 -5.26
C ALA A 119 -36.43 3.28 -5.82
N GLU A 120 -36.61 1.97 -5.89
CA GLU A 120 -37.89 1.39 -6.28
C GLU A 120 -38.91 1.66 -5.15
N HIS A 121 -39.85 2.56 -5.43
CA HIS A 121 -41.03 2.79 -4.60
C HIS A 121 -42.09 1.75 -5.01
N GLU A 122 -42.38 0.78 -4.14
CA GLU A 122 -43.71 0.13 -4.14
C GLU A 122 -44.78 1.09 -3.60
#